data_AF-A0A6A5A5Q0-F1
#
_entry.id   AF-A0A6A5A5Q0-F1
#
_cell.length_a   1.000
_cell.length_b   1.000
_cell.length_c   1.000
_cell.angle_alpha   90.00
_cell.angle_beta   90.00
_cell.angle_gamma   90.00
#
_symmetry.space_group_name_H-M   'P 1'
#
loop_
_entity.id
_entity.type
_entity.pdbx_description
1 polymer ?
#
loop_
_entity_poly.entity_id
_entity_poly.type
_entity_poly.pdbx_seq_one_letter_code
_entity_poly.pdbx_strand_id
1 'polypeptide(L)'
;LEGYLIKQGGGGVFGRKNWKQRYFLLHKNILSYAKTKDDYERGKILKEFSIVGSVIKDSADAGEGFEVWPPSTGQAVYDYKQGLFGSDPTLGRRKVDGDSERIFYLRASTMEVKEQWVERLRRAVILATRAK
;
A
#
# COMPACT_ATOMS: atom_id res chain seq x y z
N LEU A 1 -6.97 8.59 -5.32
CA LEU A 1 -6.20 9.44 -4.38
C LEU A 1 -4.76 9.02 -4.53
N GLU A 2 -3.86 9.98 -4.65
CA GLU A 2 -2.44 9.72 -4.88
C GLU A 2 -1.60 10.74 -4.12
N GLY A 3 -0.36 10.38 -3.81
CA GLY A 3 0.53 11.26 -3.07
C GLY A 3 1.66 10.51 -2.37
N TYR A 4 2.61 11.28 -1.84
CA TYR A 4 3.72 10.72 -1.09
C TYR A 4 3.31 10.41 0.35
N LEU A 5 3.69 9.23 0.82
CA LEU A 5 3.58 8.80 2.22
C LEU A 5 4.93 8.22 2.67
N ILE A 6 5.20 8.27 3.96
CA ILE A 6 6.35 7.61 4.58
C ILE A 6 5.87 6.26 5.12
N LYS A 7 6.41 5.16 4.60
CA LYS A 7 6.07 3.81 5.04
C LYS A 7 7.17 3.18 5.88
N GLN A 8 6.80 2.36 6.86
CA GLN A 8 7.75 1.51 7.55
C GLN A 8 8.16 0.34 6.64
N GLY A 9 9.45 0.04 6.57
CA GLY A 9 10.00 -1.13 5.87
C GLY A 9 9.71 -2.44 6.60
N GLY A 10 9.66 -3.56 5.88
CA GLY A 10 9.35 -4.87 6.45
C GLY A 10 10.41 -5.46 7.39
N GLY A 11 11.56 -4.82 7.56
CA GLY A 11 12.72 -5.42 8.22
C GLY A 11 13.36 -6.44 7.29
N GLY A 12 14.56 -6.13 6.78
CA GLY A 12 15.32 -7.08 5.95
C GLY A 12 15.83 -8.28 6.76
N VAL A 13 16.86 -8.97 6.27
CA VAL A 13 17.47 -10.17 6.90
C VAL A 13 17.83 -9.98 8.39
N PHE A 14 18.04 -8.74 8.84
CA PHE A 14 18.37 -8.39 10.24
C PHE A 14 17.26 -7.63 10.98
N GLY A 15 16.01 -7.66 10.49
CA GLY A 15 14.85 -7.09 11.20
C GLY A 15 14.79 -5.56 11.31
N ARG A 16 15.83 -4.82 10.88
CA ARG A 16 15.85 -3.35 10.95
C ARG A 16 14.77 -2.73 10.06
N LYS A 17 13.79 -2.09 10.70
CA LYS A 17 12.70 -1.39 10.05
C LYS A 17 13.10 0.07 9.80
N ASN A 18 13.24 0.43 8.53
CA ASN A 18 13.51 1.80 8.12
C ASN A 18 12.25 2.45 7.55
N TRP A 19 12.02 3.70 7.89
CA TRP A 19 10.97 4.52 7.28
C TRP A 19 11.45 5.03 5.91
N LYS A 20 10.58 4.96 4.90
CA LYS A 20 10.91 5.34 3.52
C LYS A 20 9.73 6.07 2.87
N GLN A 21 10.00 7.23 2.27
CA GLN A 21 9.02 7.91 1.43
C GLN A 21 8.76 7.11 0.13
N ARG A 22 7.49 6.95 -0.22
CA ARG A 22 7.03 6.28 -1.45
C ARG A 22 5.84 7.04 -2.02
N TYR A 23 5.70 7.01 -3.34
CA TYR A 23 4.52 7.53 -4.01
C TYR A 23 3.45 6.45 -4.00
N PHE A 24 2.32 6.73 -3.37
CA PHE A 24 1.18 5.83 -3.26
C PHE A 24 0.05 6.27 -4.18
N LEU A 25 -0.69 5.28 -4.69
CA LEU A 25 -1.90 5.49 -5.46
C LEU A 25 -2.98 4.51 -5.00
N LEU A 26 -4.14 5.06 -4.63
CA LEU A 26 -5.36 4.33 -4.37
C LEU A 26 -6.32 4.52 -5.56
N HIS A 27 -6.56 3.42 -6.29
CA HIS A 27 -7.51 3.34 -7.38
C HIS A 27 -8.55 2.26 -7.09
N LYS A 28 -9.83 2.64 -7.03
CA LYS A 28 -10.93 1.76 -6.58
C LYS A 28 -10.60 1.18 -5.19
N ASN A 29 -10.37 -0.13 -5.11
CA ASN A 29 -10.03 -0.89 -3.91
C ASN A 29 -8.58 -1.42 -3.95
N ILE A 30 -7.75 -0.91 -4.85
CA ILE A 30 -6.36 -1.32 -5.02
C ILE A 30 -5.45 -0.19 -4.53
N LEU A 31 -4.58 -0.52 -3.58
CA LEU A 31 -3.52 0.35 -3.11
C LEU A 31 -2.18 -0.15 -3.65
N SER A 32 -1.44 0.75 -4.29
CA SER A 32 -0.13 0.47 -4.89
C SER A 32 0.86 1.57 -4.52
N TYR A 33 2.15 1.26 -4.64
CA TYR A 33 3.19 2.27 -4.47
C TYR A 33 4.45 2.00 -5.29
N ALA A 34 5.15 3.09 -5.64
CA ALA A 34 6.44 3.09 -6.31
C ALA A 34 7.46 3.95 -5.53
N LYS A 35 8.73 3.94 -5.96
CA LYS A 35 9.76 4.79 -5.33
C LYS A 35 9.43 6.28 -5.51
N THR A 36 9.06 6.66 -6.72
CA THR A 36 8.72 8.05 -7.13
C THR A 36 7.45 8.06 -7.99
N LYS A 37 6.91 9.26 -8.24
CA LYS A 37 5.80 9.44 -9.19
C LYS A 37 6.18 9.03 -10.61
N ASP A 38 7.35 9.45 -11.10
CA ASP A 38 7.88 9.05 -12.43
C ASP A 38 7.99 7.53 -12.55
N ASP A 39 8.55 6.87 -11.52
CA ASP A 39 8.62 5.41 -11.52
C ASP A 39 7.21 4.79 -11.64
N TYR A 40 6.22 5.33 -10.92
CA TYR A 40 4.85 4.85 -11.01
C TYR A 40 4.28 5.00 -12.42
N GLU A 41 4.40 6.19 -13.01
CA GLU A 41 3.91 6.52 -14.35
C GLU A 41 4.57 5.66 -15.44
N ARG A 42 5.82 5.25 -15.22
CA ARG A 42 6.57 4.33 -16.08
C ARG A 42 6.31 2.85 -15.79
N GLY A 43 5.32 2.53 -14.97
CA GLY A 43 4.94 1.15 -14.61
C GLY A 43 5.91 0.44 -13.66
N LYS A 44 6.86 1.16 -13.05
CA LYS A 44 7.83 0.65 -12.07
C LYS A 44 7.22 0.56 -10.67
N ILE A 45 6.04 -0.05 -10.59
CA ILE A 45 5.32 -0.29 -9.34
C ILE A 45 6.13 -1.27 -8.49
N LEU A 46 6.24 -1.00 -7.19
CA LEU A 46 6.91 -1.92 -6.26
C LEU A 46 5.94 -2.98 -5.78
N LYS A 47 4.83 -2.54 -5.16
CA LYS A 47 3.80 -3.45 -4.65
C LYS A 47 2.42 -2.93 -4.97
N GLU A 48 1.50 -3.87 -5.05
CA GLU A 48 0.07 -3.65 -5.22
C GLU A 48 -0.71 -4.67 -4.39
N PHE A 49 -1.76 -4.22 -3.71
CA PHE A 49 -2.64 -5.08 -2.95
C PHE A 49 -4.07 -4.53 -2.86
N SER A 50 -5.03 -5.45 -2.74
CA SER A 50 -6.43 -5.10 -2.51
C SER A 50 -6.67 -4.76 -1.06
N ILE A 51 -7.30 -3.62 -0.77
CA ILE A 51 -7.68 -3.21 0.59
C ILE A 51 -9.04 -3.78 1.03
N VAL A 52 -9.66 -4.65 0.24
CA VAL A 52 -10.96 -5.26 0.58
C VAL A 52 -10.85 -6.02 1.89
N GLY A 53 -11.69 -5.68 2.87
CA GLY A 53 -11.66 -6.29 4.20
C GLY A 53 -10.53 -5.80 5.11
N SER A 54 -9.68 -4.87 4.66
CA SER A 54 -8.67 -4.24 5.51
C SER A 54 -9.29 -3.31 6.55
N VAL A 55 -8.61 -3.15 7.68
CA VAL A 55 -8.99 -2.20 8.74
C VAL A 55 -8.02 -1.03 8.76
N ILE A 56 -8.55 0.20 8.75
CA ILE A 56 -7.76 1.43 8.77
C ILE A 56 -7.80 2.06 10.16
N LYS A 57 -6.67 2.03 10.87
CA LYS A 57 -6.55 2.58 12.23
C LYS A 57 -5.66 3.81 12.23
N ASP A 58 -6.00 4.77 13.09
CA ASP A 58 -5.11 5.87 13.42
C ASP A 58 -3.92 5.33 14.22
N SER A 59 -2.72 5.88 13.98
CA SER A 59 -1.55 5.48 14.75
C SER A 59 -1.58 6.13 16.13
N ALA A 60 -1.17 5.37 17.15
CA ALA A 60 -1.08 5.88 18.53
C ALA A 60 0.20 6.68 18.80
N ASP A 61 1.23 6.55 17.95
CA ASP A 61 2.57 7.09 18.20
C ASP A 61 2.88 8.39 17.43
N ALA A 62 2.03 8.76 16.47
CA ALA A 62 2.23 9.91 15.59
C ALA A 62 0.88 10.47 15.11
N GLY A 63 0.69 11.79 15.25
CA GLY A 63 -0.55 12.46 14.86
C GLY A 63 -0.86 12.32 13.37
N GLU A 64 0.17 12.33 12.54
CA GLU A 64 0.14 12.14 11.09
C GLU A 64 0.21 10.66 10.65
N GLY A 65 0.27 9.73 11.61
CA GLY A 65 0.37 8.29 11.37
C GLY A 65 -0.96 7.56 11.25
N PHE A 66 -0.97 6.48 10.47
CA PHE A 66 -2.07 5.53 10.34
C PHE A 66 -1.59 4.16 9.87
N GLU A 67 -2.44 3.15 10.00
CA GLU A 67 -2.12 1.74 9.79
C GLU A 67 -3.17 1.08 8.88
N VAL A 68 -2.70 0.34 7.88
CA VAL A 68 -3.55 -0.54 7.06
C VAL A 68 -3.32 -1.97 7.51
N TRP A 69 -4.31 -2.52 8.20
CA TRP A 69 -4.29 -3.90 8.66
C TRP A 69 -4.85 -4.82 7.57
N PRO A 70 -4.22 -5.97 7.29
CA PRO A 70 -4.75 -6.93 6.33
C PRO A 70 -6.07 -7.52 6.85
N PRO A 71 -6.93 -8.05 5.96
CA PRO A 71 -8.13 -8.78 6.37
C PRO A 71 -7.74 -10.01 7.20
N SER A 72 -8.62 -10.46 8.10
CA SER A 72 -8.41 -11.69 8.88
C SER A 72 -8.27 -12.94 8.01
N THR A 73 -8.81 -12.90 6.79
CA THR A 73 -8.68 -13.96 5.78
C THR A 73 -7.34 -13.92 5.01
N GLY A 74 -6.45 -12.99 5.35
CA GLY A 74 -5.22 -12.70 4.61
C GLY A 74 -5.42 -11.74 3.43
N GLN A 75 -4.35 -11.06 3.03
CA GLN A 75 -4.33 -10.11 1.90
C GLN A 75 -3.36 -10.58 0.83
N ALA A 76 -3.78 -10.83 -0.42
CA ALA A 76 -2.79 -11.09 -1.46
C ALA A 76 -2.03 -9.79 -1.81
N VAL A 77 -0.75 -9.73 -1.46
CA VAL A 77 0.17 -8.65 -1.87
C VAL A 77 1.00 -9.14 -3.04
N TYR A 78 1.15 -8.32 -4.08
CA TYR A 78 1.90 -8.66 -5.29
C TYR A 78 3.08 -7.74 -5.49
N ASP A 79 4.26 -8.30 -5.77
CA ASP A 79 5.42 -7.60 -6.31
C ASP A 79 5.35 -7.61 -7.84
N TYR A 80 5.65 -6.48 -8.47
CA TYR A 80 5.88 -6.45 -9.93
C TYR A 80 7.35 -6.75 -10.23
N LYS A 81 7.61 -7.80 -11.01
CA LYS A 81 8.95 -8.06 -11.55
C LYS A 81 9.29 -7.00 -12.60
N GLN A 82 10.43 -6.32 -12.41
CA GLN A 82 11.06 -5.56 -13.48
C GLN A 82 12.09 -6.42 -14.21
N GLY A 83 11.95 -6.55 -15.53
CA GLY A 83 13.01 -6.97 -16.44
C GLY A 83 12.91 -8.41 -16.96
N LEU A 84 12.28 -8.58 -18.12
CA LEU A 84 12.90 -8.93 -19.40
C LEU A 84 11.76 -8.91 -20.42
N PHE A 85 11.90 -8.10 -21.48
CA PHE A 85 11.07 -8.04 -22.70
C PHE A 85 9.69 -8.75 -22.69
N GLY A 86 8.61 -7.98 -22.86
CA GLY A 86 7.36 -8.54 -23.43
C GLY A 86 6.06 -8.18 -22.69
N SER A 87 5.39 -7.15 -23.19
CA SER A 87 3.98 -7.14 -23.65
C SER A 87 2.81 -7.75 -22.85
N ASP A 88 2.95 -8.20 -21.60
CA ASP A 88 1.78 -8.64 -20.81
C ASP A 88 1.81 -8.17 -19.33
N PRO A 89 0.94 -7.21 -18.94
CA PRO A 89 0.79 -6.75 -17.55
C PRO A 89 0.34 -7.84 -16.56
N THR A 90 -0.18 -8.97 -17.05
CA THR A 90 -0.72 -10.07 -16.24
C THR A 90 0.35 -11.12 -15.88
N LEU A 91 1.43 -11.23 -16.66
CA LEU A 91 2.52 -12.22 -16.45
C LEU A 91 3.60 -11.76 -15.44
N GLY A 92 3.56 -10.49 -15.00
CA GLY A 92 4.64 -9.87 -14.23
C GLY A 92 4.47 -9.81 -12.70
N ARG A 93 3.37 -10.34 -12.14
CA ARG A 93 3.04 -10.18 -10.72
C ARG A 93 3.33 -11.45 -9.93
N ARG A 94 4.17 -11.36 -8.89
CA ARG A 94 4.43 -12.46 -7.96
C ARG A 94 3.75 -12.17 -6.64
N LYS A 95 2.91 -13.09 -6.15
CA LYS A 95 2.36 -13.01 -4.78
C LYS A 95 3.49 -13.09 -3.75
N VAL A 96 3.46 -12.23 -2.75
CA VAL A 96 4.43 -12.18 -1.66
C VAL A 96 3.74 -12.59 -0.37
N ASP A 97 3.82 -13.89 -0.06
CA ASP A 97 3.14 -14.47 1.10
C ASP A 97 3.59 -13.80 2.42
N GLY A 98 4.88 -13.48 2.55
CA GLY A 98 5.41 -12.82 3.74
C GLY A 98 4.95 -11.36 3.95
N ASP A 99 4.33 -10.71 2.95
CA ASP A 99 3.68 -9.40 3.12
C ASP A 99 2.16 -9.50 3.24
N SER A 100 1.59 -10.68 2.98
CA SER A 100 0.15 -10.90 2.94
C SER A 100 -0.53 -10.82 4.32
N GLU A 101 0.27 -10.91 5.37
CA GLU A 101 -0.15 -10.78 6.78
C GLU A 101 0.38 -9.51 7.44
N ARG A 102 1.04 -8.61 6.68
CA ARG A 102 1.69 -7.45 7.26
C ARG A 102 0.76 -6.26 7.43
N ILE A 103 0.91 -5.60 8.57
CA ILE A 103 0.39 -4.26 8.80
C ILE A 103 1.28 -3.27 8.05
N PHE A 104 0.67 -2.41 7.24
CA PHE A 104 1.36 -1.28 6.63
C PHE A 104 1.24 -0.05 7.54
N TYR A 105 2.34 0.28 8.22
CA TYR A 105 2.47 1.52 8.98
C TYR A 105 2.86 2.67 8.04
N LEU A 106 2.06 3.72 8.04
CA LEU A 106 2.15 4.86 7.13
C LEU A 106 2.10 6.17 7.92
N ARG A 107 2.81 7.18 7.42
CA ARG A 107 2.76 8.56 7.92
C ARG A 107 2.58 9.52 6.75
N ALA A 108 1.67 10.47 6.90
CA ALA A 108 1.48 11.56 5.96
C ALA A 108 2.45 12.72 6.27
N SER A 109 2.53 13.70 5.37
CA SER A 109 3.32 14.92 5.60
C SER A 109 2.66 15.88 6.58
N THR A 110 1.32 15.88 6.66
CA THR A 110 0.52 16.70 7.56
C THR A 110 -0.70 15.92 8.06
N MET A 111 -1.37 16.44 9.09
CA MET A 111 -2.60 15.83 9.61
C MET A 111 -3.74 15.88 8.59
N GLU A 112 -3.86 16.96 7.83
CA GLU A 112 -4.89 17.12 6.79
C GLU A 112 -4.69 16.09 5.68
N VAL A 113 -3.43 15.86 5.26
CA VAL A 113 -3.11 14.82 4.27
C VAL A 113 -3.44 13.44 4.83
N LYS A 114 -3.11 13.17 6.10
CA LYS A 114 -3.50 11.92 6.77
C LYS A 114 -5.02 11.73 6.72
N GLU A 115 -5.79 12.74 7.13
CA GLU A 115 -7.26 12.67 7.19
C GLU A 115 -7.85 12.33 5.82
N GLN A 116 -7.39 12.99 4.75
CA GLN A 116 -7.80 12.67 3.38
C GLN A 116 -7.52 11.22 3.01
N TRP A 117 -6.34 10.70 3.35
CA TRP A 117 -5.96 9.30 3.10
C TRP A 117 -6.83 8.33 3.88
N VAL A 118 -6.98 8.54 5.19
CA VAL A 118 -7.76 7.68 6.08
C VAL A 118 -9.23 7.64 5.66
N GLU A 119 -9.83 8.81 5.39
CA GLU A 119 -11.22 8.91 4.93
C GLU A 119 -11.41 8.14 3.62
N ARG A 120 -10.54 8.39 2.63
CA ARG A 120 -10.68 7.77 1.31
C ARG A 120 -10.46 6.26 1.35
N LEU A 121 -9.50 5.78 2.14
CA LEU A 121 -9.27 4.35 2.34
C LEU A 121 -10.48 3.69 3.00
N ARG A 122 -10.96 4.24 4.13
CA ARG A 122 -12.16 3.71 4.82
C ARG A 122 -13.37 3.65 3.89
N ARG A 123 -13.61 4.71 3.10
CA ARG A 123 -14.70 4.74 2.11
C ARG A 123 -14.52 3.67 1.04
N ALA A 124 -13.31 3.48 0.53
CA ALA A 124 -13.03 2.46 -0.48
C ALA A 124 -13.22 1.03 0.06
N VAL A 125 -12.82 0.76 1.30
CA VAL A 125 -13.09 -0.52 1.98
C VAL A 125 -14.60 -0.79 2.05
N ILE A 126 -15.39 0.18 2.55
CA ILE A 126 -16.84 0.03 2.71
C ILE A 126 -17.53 -0.24 1.36
N LEU A 127 -17.18 0.51 0.33
CA LEU A 127 -17.78 0.35 -1.00
C LEU A 127 -17.46 -1.01 -1.61
N ALA A 128 -16.24 -1.51 -1.41
CA ALA A 128 -15.84 -2.79 -1.97
C ALA A 128 -16.46 -3.99 -1.25
N THR A 129 -16.82 -3.86 0.03
CA THR A 129 -17.57 -4.88 0.76
C THR A 129 -19.03 -4.98 0.31
N ARG A 130 -19.66 -3.86 -0.06
CA ARG A 130 -21.08 -3.81 -0.49
C ARG A 130 -21.33 -4.28 -1.92
N ALA A 131 -20.27 -4.40 -2.73
CA ALA A 131 -20.36 -4.84 -4.13
C ALA A 131 -20.22 -6.37 -4.30
N LYS A 132 -20.11 -7.11 -3.19
CA LYS A 132 -20.18 -8.57 -3.14
C LYS A 132 -21.57 -9.00 -2.71
#